data_AF-A0A935RYG2-F1
#
_entry.id   AF-A0A935RYG2-F1
#
_cell.length_a   1.000
_cell.length_b   1.000
_cell.length_c   1.000
_cell.angle_alpha   90.00
_cell.angle_beta   90.00
_cell.angle_gamma   90.00
#
_symmetry.space_group_name_H-M   'P 1'
#
loop_
_entity.id
_entity.type
_entity.pdbx_description
1 polymer ?
#
loop_
_entity_poly.entity_id
_entity_poly.type
_entity_poly.pdbx_seq_one_letter_code
_entity_poly.pdbx_strand_id
1 'polypeptide(L)'
;MIKTEQKALDINLNDPIYGTFAEIGAGQEVARNFFQAGAAAGTIAKTMSAYDKTYSDAIYGDEPTGRYVSESRLYKMLDHEWGLMEERLSTTRPDATFFVFADTVQAINYTRTIKGNGWMGLRFRLTPDGPVNDMVLHVKMLDTNNRLQQEAIGVLGVNMIYACFYHNDDPEKMVRSLVDNIKDRVSIDLLRINGDDFNYFDKRLLSLYLVSHKLTSVAMFDVNRTSIHASEFLYRESLMVIRGNFRPPTIVTLDVIESSYAQFKEESALPDDKLNLMMELTLDYLKGENEEINENDFLQRGDMLCALGYKVLLSDCANHEMLINYLSDYKISNLGLVIGSHELKKIITDKFTQNQDGRLLVAFGELFSQNIKIYVYPALDDTTGEIMTAENMSVPEGIKFLYQYLLDSKQIVPVHRFNKDILHVYPQTVLKDIKDNKVGWESYVPESLVSLIKEKRLFGFNGN
;
A
#
# COMPACT_ATOMS: atom_id res chain seq x y z
N MET A 1 18.84 -6.17 -17.95
CA MET A 1 17.48 -6.74 -17.81
C MET A 1 17.46 -8.07 -18.54
N ILE A 2 17.16 -9.16 -17.83
CA ILE A 2 17.14 -10.52 -18.39
C ILE A 2 15.81 -10.71 -19.13
N LYS A 3 15.84 -11.32 -20.33
CA LYS A 3 14.62 -11.59 -21.11
C LYS A 3 13.75 -12.62 -20.40
N THR A 4 12.43 -12.54 -20.56
CA THR A 4 11.47 -13.48 -19.97
C THR A 4 11.77 -14.92 -20.39
N GLU A 5 12.06 -15.18 -21.66
CA GLU A 5 12.37 -16.53 -22.13
C GLU A 5 13.65 -17.07 -21.49
N GLN A 6 14.64 -16.21 -21.24
CA GLN A 6 15.88 -16.61 -20.56
C GLN A 6 15.61 -16.94 -19.09
N LYS A 7 14.81 -16.14 -18.37
CA LYS A 7 14.44 -16.44 -16.98
C LYS A 7 13.72 -17.79 -16.87
N ALA A 8 12.76 -18.04 -17.77
CA ALA A 8 12.03 -19.31 -17.81
C ALA A 8 12.95 -20.49 -18.16
N LEU A 9 13.89 -20.29 -19.10
CA LEU A 9 14.88 -21.31 -19.46
C LEU A 9 15.85 -21.61 -18.30
N ASP A 10 16.34 -20.58 -17.62
CA ASP A 10 17.25 -20.74 -16.46
C ASP A 10 16.59 -21.59 -15.36
N ILE A 11 15.31 -21.34 -15.09
CA ILE A 11 14.52 -22.16 -14.16
C ILE A 11 14.34 -23.58 -14.71
N ASN A 12 14.03 -23.73 -16.01
CA ASN A 12 13.84 -25.05 -16.64
C ASN A 12 15.10 -25.92 -16.65
N LEU A 13 16.28 -25.31 -16.63
CA LEU A 13 17.57 -26.00 -16.61
C LEU A 13 18.08 -26.27 -15.18
N ASN A 14 17.36 -25.81 -14.16
CA ASN A 14 17.71 -26.03 -12.77
C ASN A 14 16.97 -27.27 -12.25
N ASP A 15 17.61 -28.44 -12.36
CA ASP A 15 17.01 -29.75 -12.07
C ASP A 15 16.28 -29.86 -10.70
N PRO A 16 16.79 -29.27 -9.60
CA PRO A 16 16.05 -29.21 -8.34
C PRO A 16 14.70 -28.50 -8.42
N ILE A 17 14.56 -27.43 -9.21
CA ILE A 17 13.33 -26.62 -9.24
C ILE A 17 12.24 -27.39 -9.99
N TYR A 18 11.21 -27.81 -9.26
CA TYR A 18 10.11 -28.62 -9.81
C TYR A 18 8.77 -28.19 -9.24
N GLY A 19 7.73 -28.07 -10.07
CA GLY A 19 6.48 -27.52 -9.56
C GLY A 19 5.27 -27.59 -10.46
N THR A 20 4.18 -27.05 -9.92
CA THR A 20 2.85 -27.04 -10.54
C THR A 20 2.38 -25.62 -10.83
N PHE A 21 1.65 -25.45 -11.94
CA PHE A 21 0.93 -24.21 -12.26
C PHE A 21 -0.58 -24.44 -12.17
N ALA A 22 -1.29 -23.58 -11.44
CA ALA A 22 -2.75 -23.57 -11.35
C ALA A 22 -3.28 -22.17 -11.66
N GLU A 23 -3.87 -21.99 -12.85
CA GLU A 23 -4.25 -20.68 -13.37
C GLU A 23 -5.77 -20.60 -13.58
N ILE A 24 -6.41 -19.58 -13.02
CA ILE A 24 -7.86 -19.35 -13.16
C ILE A 24 -8.14 -18.03 -13.86
N GLY A 25 -9.05 -18.09 -14.84
CA GLY A 25 -9.52 -16.91 -15.56
C GLY A 25 -8.50 -16.42 -16.59
N ALA A 26 -8.16 -15.14 -16.55
CA ALA A 26 -7.30 -14.52 -17.55
C ALA A 26 -5.80 -14.68 -17.29
N GLY A 27 -5.39 -15.41 -16.25
CA GLY A 27 -3.98 -15.59 -15.86
C GLY A 27 -3.18 -16.62 -16.66
N GLN A 28 -3.83 -17.35 -17.57
CA GLN A 28 -3.34 -18.60 -18.20
C GLN A 28 -2.20 -18.45 -19.23
N GLU A 29 -1.18 -17.68 -18.91
CA GLU A 29 -0.03 -17.43 -19.79
C GLU A 29 1.31 -17.74 -19.10
N VAL A 30 1.34 -18.00 -17.80
CA VAL A 30 2.61 -18.22 -17.09
C VAL A 30 3.22 -19.55 -17.51
N ALA A 31 2.47 -20.65 -17.41
CA ALA A 31 2.97 -21.97 -17.80
C ALA A 31 3.39 -22.04 -19.28
N ARG A 32 2.70 -21.27 -20.14
CA ARG A 32 3.03 -21.16 -21.57
C ARG A 32 4.45 -20.64 -21.81
N ASN A 33 4.91 -19.67 -21.03
CA ASN A 33 6.27 -19.13 -21.14
C ASN A 33 7.32 -20.23 -20.90
N PHE A 34 7.10 -21.10 -19.91
CA PHE A 34 8.00 -22.21 -19.61
C PHE A 34 7.98 -23.26 -20.72
N PHE A 35 6.83 -23.59 -21.32
CA PHE A 35 6.77 -24.50 -22.45
C PHE A 35 7.52 -23.97 -23.68
N GLN A 36 7.42 -22.67 -23.96
CA GLN A 36 8.06 -22.04 -25.12
C GLN A 36 9.57 -21.89 -24.95
N ALA A 37 10.06 -21.70 -23.71
CA ALA A 37 11.49 -21.60 -23.43
C ALA A 37 12.25 -22.92 -23.67
N GLY A 38 11.56 -24.07 -23.62
CA GLY A 38 12.16 -25.40 -23.76
C GLY A 38 12.65 -25.99 -22.42
N ALA A 39 12.96 -27.28 -22.40
CA ALA A 39 13.34 -28.05 -21.19
C ALA A 39 12.28 -28.15 -20.06
N ALA A 40 11.04 -27.71 -20.31
CA ALA A 40 9.95 -27.70 -19.32
C ALA A 40 9.64 -29.07 -18.67
N ALA A 41 9.95 -30.19 -19.32
CA ALA A 41 9.77 -31.52 -18.72
C ALA A 41 10.61 -31.75 -17.45
N GLY A 42 11.72 -31.00 -17.30
CA GLY A 42 12.57 -31.01 -16.11
C GLY A 42 11.95 -30.33 -14.90
N THR A 43 11.00 -29.41 -15.12
CA THR A 43 10.51 -28.44 -14.12
C THR A 43 9.01 -28.53 -13.86
N ILE A 44 8.19 -28.89 -14.85
CA ILE A 44 6.74 -28.86 -14.73
C ILE A 44 6.19 -30.24 -14.37
N ALA A 45 5.59 -30.34 -13.19
CA ALA A 45 4.85 -31.51 -12.72
C ALA A 45 3.44 -31.57 -13.31
N LYS A 46 2.73 -30.45 -13.28
CA LYS A 46 1.33 -30.33 -13.70
C LYS A 46 1.03 -28.89 -14.10
N THR A 47 0.15 -28.73 -15.09
CA THR A 47 -0.54 -27.47 -15.36
C THR A 47 -2.05 -27.68 -15.26
N MET A 48 -2.75 -26.74 -14.63
CA MET A 48 -4.20 -26.77 -14.42
C MET A 48 -4.78 -25.42 -14.86
N SER A 49 -5.83 -25.47 -15.67
CA SER A 49 -6.60 -24.31 -16.11
C SER A 49 -8.09 -24.56 -15.86
N ALA A 50 -8.74 -23.64 -15.14
CA ALA A 50 -10.19 -23.68 -14.93
C ALA A 50 -10.85 -22.34 -15.24
N TYR A 51 -11.83 -22.36 -16.14
CA TYR A 51 -12.67 -21.20 -16.49
C TYR A 51 -14.06 -21.27 -15.90
N ASP A 52 -14.61 -22.48 -15.77
CA ASP A 52 -15.95 -22.66 -15.24
C ASP A 52 -15.95 -22.55 -13.71
N LYS A 53 -16.85 -21.72 -13.20
CA LYS A 53 -17.03 -21.47 -11.77
C LYS A 53 -17.28 -22.78 -11.02
N THR A 54 -18.28 -23.55 -11.45
CA THR A 54 -18.70 -24.81 -10.81
C THR A 54 -17.57 -25.83 -10.80
N TYR A 55 -16.83 -25.93 -11.90
CA TYR A 55 -15.71 -26.84 -12.01
C TYR A 55 -14.58 -26.45 -11.06
N SER A 56 -14.27 -25.15 -10.99
CA SER A 56 -13.26 -24.65 -10.07
C SER A 56 -13.67 -24.80 -8.59
N ASP A 57 -14.95 -24.64 -8.27
CA ASP A 57 -15.51 -24.83 -6.92
C ASP A 57 -15.47 -26.30 -6.49
N ALA A 58 -15.67 -27.24 -7.42
CA ALA A 58 -15.50 -28.66 -7.12
C ALA A 58 -14.06 -29.05 -6.73
N ILE A 59 -13.06 -28.25 -7.13
CA ILE A 59 -11.64 -28.49 -6.84
C ILE A 59 -11.19 -27.72 -5.60
N TYR A 60 -11.48 -26.42 -5.54
CA TYR A 60 -10.94 -25.51 -4.53
C TYR A 60 -11.96 -25.10 -3.45
N GLY A 61 -13.22 -25.52 -3.57
CA GLY A 61 -14.32 -25.15 -2.69
C GLY A 61 -14.95 -23.80 -3.03
N ASP A 62 -16.14 -23.54 -2.50
CA ASP A 62 -16.90 -22.31 -2.76
C ASP A 62 -16.28 -21.06 -2.10
N GLU A 63 -16.53 -19.89 -2.68
CA GLU A 63 -16.19 -18.59 -2.07
C GLU A 63 -17.39 -18.01 -1.29
N PRO A 64 -17.32 -17.90 0.06
CA PRO A 64 -18.45 -17.44 0.87
C PRO A 64 -18.94 -16.03 0.53
N THR A 65 -18.03 -15.16 0.10
CA THR A 65 -18.32 -13.77 -0.27
C THR A 65 -18.86 -13.63 -1.69
N GLY A 66 -18.80 -14.70 -2.49
CA GLY A 66 -19.09 -14.68 -3.92
C GLY A 66 -18.04 -13.95 -4.78
N ARG A 67 -16.93 -13.46 -4.21
CA ARG A 67 -15.81 -12.86 -4.95
C ARG A 67 -14.77 -13.92 -5.30
N TYR A 68 -14.64 -14.20 -6.59
CA TYR A 68 -13.77 -15.25 -7.12
C TYR A 68 -12.34 -14.80 -7.42
N VAL A 69 -12.16 -13.52 -7.75
CA VAL A 69 -10.83 -12.89 -7.78
C VAL A 69 -10.58 -12.36 -6.37
N SER A 70 -9.94 -13.16 -5.53
CA SER A 70 -9.73 -12.86 -4.12
C SER A 70 -8.50 -13.58 -3.56
N GLU A 71 -7.94 -13.01 -2.49
CA GLU A 71 -6.84 -13.61 -1.75
C GLU A 71 -7.20 -14.98 -1.17
N SER A 72 -8.42 -15.11 -0.62
CA SER A 72 -8.96 -16.37 -0.10
C SER A 72 -8.88 -17.50 -1.13
N ARG A 73 -9.30 -17.21 -2.36
CA ARG A 73 -9.29 -18.19 -3.44
C ARG A 73 -7.87 -18.61 -3.81
N LEU A 74 -6.94 -17.66 -3.87
CA LEU A 74 -5.54 -17.92 -4.16
C LEU A 74 -4.93 -18.91 -3.13
N TYR A 75 -5.15 -18.68 -1.83
CA TYR A 75 -4.62 -19.59 -0.80
C TYR A 75 -5.20 -21.00 -0.88
N LYS A 76 -6.52 -21.14 -1.14
CA LYS A 76 -7.12 -22.47 -1.36
C LYS A 76 -6.47 -23.23 -2.52
N MET A 77 -6.10 -22.52 -3.59
CA MET A 77 -5.38 -23.11 -4.71
C MET A 77 -3.97 -23.53 -4.31
N LEU A 78 -3.22 -22.66 -3.64
CA LEU A 78 -1.87 -22.97 -3.15
C LEU A 78 -1.87 -24.18 -2.20
N ASP A 79 -2.79 -24.22 -1.24
CA ASP A 79 -2.91 -25.31 -0.27
C ASP A 79 -3.24 -26.65 -0.94
N HIS A 80 -4.25 -26.66 -1.83
CA HIS A 80 -4.67 -27.86 -2.53
C HIS A 80 -3.55 -28.43 -3.40
N GLU A 81 -2.93 -27.58 -4.20
CA GLU A 81 -1.91 -27.99 -5.16
C GLU A 81 -0.60 -28.39 -4.50
N TRP A 82 -0.23 -27.71 -3.40
CA TRP A 82 0.92 -28.09 -2.60
C TRP A 82 0.75 -29.46 -1.96
N GLY A 83 -0.43 -29.73 -1.37
CA GLY A 83 -0.74 -31.03 -0.78
C GLY A 83 -0.62 -32.18 -1.79
N LEU A 84 -1.17 -32.02 -2.99
CA LEU A 84 -1.07 -33.03 -4.05
C LEU A 84 0.37 -33.27 -4.52
N MET A 85 1.17 -32.20 -4.61
CA MET A 85 2.56 -32.28 -5.04
C MET A 85 3.41 -33.01 -4.00
N GLU A 86 3.29 -32.63 -2.72
CA GLU A 86 3.98 -33.28 -1.61
C GLU A 86 3.63 -34.77 -1.52
N GLU A 87 2.33 -35.11 -1.57
CA GLU A 87 1.85 -36.49 -1.48
C GLU A 87 2.45 -37.38 -2.57
N ARG A 88 2.56 -36.86 -3.80
CA ARG A 88 2.90 -37.68 -4.98
C ARG A 88 4.40 -37.71 -5.29
N LEU A 89 5.13 -36.63 -4.98
CA LEU A 89 6.47 -36.43 -5.53
C LEU A 89 7.58 -36.42 -4.48
N SER A 90 7.29 -36.14 -3.21
CA SER A 90 8.30 -36.05 -2.13
C SER A 90 9.22 -37.27 -2.06
N THR A 91 8.67 -38.48 -2.20
CA THR A 91 9.47 -39.72 -2.15
C THR A 91 10.24 -39.97 -3.45
N THR A 92 9.69 -39.58 -4.60
CA THR A 92 10.32 -39.84 -5.92
C THR A 92 11.33 -38.78 -6.34
N ARG A 93 11.26 -37.59 -5.75
CA ARG A 93 12.12 -36.42 -6.00
C ARG A 93 12.56 -35.80 -4.67
N PRO A 94 13.35 -36.53 -3.86
CA PRO A 94 13.76 -36.06 -2.54
C PRO A 94 14.65 -34.81 -2.61
N ASP A 95 15.42 -34.64 -3.69
CA ASP A 95 16.34 -33.51 -3.87
C ASP A 95 15.68 -32.27 -4.52
N ALA A 96 14.36 -32.28 -4.70
CA ALA A 96 13.65 -31.19 -5.37
C ALA A 96 13.33 -30.02 -4.44
N THR A 97 13.47 -28.81 -4.98
CA THR A 97 12.99 -27.56 -4.41
C THR A 97 11.62 -27.26 -5.01
N PHE A 98 10.58 -27.78 -4.36
CA PHE A 98 9.24 -27.72 -4.91
C PHE A 98 8.64 -26.31 -4.96
N PHE A 99 7.81 -26.05 -5.98
CA PHE A 99 6.97 -24.87 -6.05
C PHE A 99 5.53 -25.14 -6.55
N VAL A 100 4.60 -24.31 -6.13
CA VAL A 100 3.24 -24.20 -6.67
C VAL A 100 2.98 -22.75 -6.99
N PHE A 101 2.79 -22.48 -8.28
CA PHE A 101 2.29 -21.20 -8.74
C PHE A 101 0.77 -21.27 -8.87
N ALA A 102 0.08 -20.27 -8.33
CA ALA A 102 -1.36 -20.11 -8.47
C ALA A 102 -1.73 -18.68 -8.86
N ASP A 103 -2.77 -18.52 -9.67
CA ASP A 103 -3.37 -17.20 -9.90
C ASP A 103 -4.89 -17.23 -10.04
N THR A 104 -5.50 -16.10 -9.69
CA THR A 104 -6.92 -15.80 -9.97
C THR A 104 -6.97 -14.43 -10.60
N VAL A 105 -7.22 -14.35 -11.91
CA VAL A 105 -7.09 -13.08 -12.65
C VAL A 105 -8.33 -12.82 -13.49
N GLN A 106 -8.79 -11.58 -13.48
CA GLN A 106 -9.82 -11.07 -14.38
C GLN A 106 -9.22 -9.99 -15.28
N ALA A 107 -9.23 -10.23 -16.60
CA ALA A 107 -8.85 -9.22 -17.58
C ALA A 107 -9.98 -8.20 -17.82
N ILE A 108 -9.63 -7.13 -18.52
CA ILE A 108 -10.56 -6.09 -18.96
C ILE A 108 -11.77 -6.69 -19.68
N ASN A 109 -12.96 -6.29 -19.24
CA ASN A 109 -14.19 -6.74 -19.87
C ASN A 109 -14.47 -5.94 -21.16
N TYR A 110 -15.32 -6.48 -22.04
CA TYR A 110 -15.61 -5.85 -23.35
C TYR A 110 -16.12 -4.40 -23.22
N THR A 111 -16.92 -4.12 -22.18
CA THR A 111 -17.46 -2.77 -21.90
C THR A 111 -16.47 -1.85 -21.18
N ARG A 112 -15.25 -2.32 -20.87
CA ARG A 112 -14.15 -1.58 -20.20
C ARG A 112 -14.52 -0.95 -18.86
N THR A 113 -15.52 -1.51 -18.18
CA THR A 113 -15.91 -1.07 -16.83
C THR A 113 -15.02 -1.67 -15.74
N ILE A 114 -14.32 -2.76 -16.03
CA ILE A 114 -13.35 -3.41 -15.15
C ILE A 114 -11.99 -3.27 -15.81
N LYS A 115 -11.04 -2.57 -15.17
CA LYS A 115 -9.70 -2.30 -15.73
C LYS A 115 -8.82 -3.56 -15.82
N GLY A 116 -9.16 -4.59 -15.05
CA GLY A 116 -8.43 -5.86 -14.97
C GLY A 116 -7.49 -5.90 -13.76
N ASN A 117 -7.62 -6.93 -12.94
CA ASN A 117 -6.79 -7.17 -11.76
C ASN A 117 -6.72 -8.67 -11.43
N GLY A 118 -5.83 -9.03 -10.51
CA GLY A 118 -5.75 -10.40 -10.03
C GLY A 118 -4.83 -10.58 -8.84
N TRP A 119 -4.92 -11.77 -8.27
CA TRP A 119 -4.07 -12.28 -7.20
C TRP A 119 -3.15 -13.36 -7.78
N MET A 120 -1.87 -13.30 -7.45
CA MET A 120 -0.86 -14.27 -7.87
C MET A 120 -0.07 -14.73 -6.63
N GLY A 121 0.24 -16.02 -6.59
CA GLY A 121 0.86 -16.67 -5.45
C GLY A 121 1.91 -17.69 -5.89
N LEU A 122 2.99 -17.78 -5.14
CA LEU A 122 3.98 -18.83 -5.25
C LEU A 122 4.23 -19.40 -3.86
N ARG A 123 3.90 -20.67 -3.67
CA ARG A 123 4.35 -21.45 -2.52
C ARG A 123 5.58 -22.26 -2.92
N PHE A 124 6.68 -22.17 -2.17
CA PHE A 124 7.95 -22.79 -2.56
C PHE A 124 8.86 -23.11 -1.38
N ARG A 125 9.84 -23.98 -1.59
CA ARG A 125 10.96 -24.21 -0.66
C ARG A 125 12.28 -23.94 -1.37
N LEU A 126 13.26 -23.33 -0.68
CA LEU A 126 14.58 -23.02 -1.25
C LEU A 126 15.57 -24.19 -1.15
N THR A 127 15.32 -25.12 -0.24
CA THR A 127 16.13 -26.33 -0.04
C THR A 127 15.22 -27.56 0.05
N PRO A 128 15.72 -28.75 -0.35
CA PRO A 128 15.02 -30.01 -0.11
C PRO A 128 14.68 -30.16 1.38
N ASP A 129 13.45 -30.57 1.69
CA ASP A 129 12.90 -30.66 3.05
C ASP A 129 13.02 -29.39 3.92
N GLY A 130 13.31 -28.23 3.30
CA GLY A 130 13.39 -26.94 3.96
C GLY A 130 12.02 -26.35 4.33
N PRO A 131 12.01 -25.18 4.99
CA PRO A 131 10.77 -24.48 5.32
C PRO A 131 10.01 -24.08 4.06
N VAL A 132 8.68 -24.01 4.19
CA VAL A 132 7.79 -23.58 3.13
C VAL A 132 7.61 -22.07 3.20
N ASN A 133 7.73 -21.42 2.05
CA ASN A 133 7.59 -19.99 1.87
C ASN A 133 6.44 -19.68 0.92
N ASP A 134 5.77 -18.56 1.15
CA ASP A 134 4.71 -18.02 0.29
C ASP A 134 5.08 -16.60 -0.14
N MET A 135 5.17 -16.35 -1.45
CA MET A 135 5.10 -15.02 -2.01
C MET A 135 3.70 -14.79 -2.59
N VAL A 136 3.03 -13.72 -2.16
CA VAL A 136 1.69 -13.35 -2.64
C VAL A 136 1.68 -11.89 -3.05
N LEU A 137 1.10 -11.61 -4.22
CA LEU A 137 0.93 -10.26 -4.73
C LEU A 137 -0.47 -10.03 -5.29
N HIS A 138 -0.90 -8.78 -5.28
CA HIS A 138 -2.02 -8.31 -6.09
C HIS A 138 -1.48 -7.41 -7.20
N VAL A 139 -2.08 -7.52 -8.38
CA VAL A 139 -1.69 -6.79 -9.58
C VAL A 139 -2.88 -6.13 -10.26
N LYS A 140 -2.72 -4.86 -10.64
CA LYS A 140 -3.60 -4.14 -11.57
C LYS A 140 -2.96 -4.15 -12.96
N MET A 141 -3.76 -4.47 -13.98
CA MET A 141 -3.30 -4.45 -15.36
C MET A 141 -3.61 -3.08 -15.99
N LEU A 142 -2.60 -2.46 -16.62
CA LEU A 142 -2.69 -1.10 -17.17
C LEU A 142 -2.92 -1.09 -18.69
N ASP A 143 -2.60 -2.20 -19.36
CA ASP A 143 -2.88 -2.37 -20.79
C ASP A 143 -4.39 -2.25 -21.09
N THR A 144 -4.72 -1.65 -22.23
CA THR A 144 -6.13 -1.41 -22.63
C THR A 144 -6.75 -2.55 -23.45
N ASN A 145 -6.01 -3.64 -23.63
CA ASN A 145 -6.42 -4.81 -24.43
C ASN A 145 -6.17 -6.11 -23.66
N ASN A 146 -7.17 -6.99 -23.65
CA ASN A 146 -7.11 -8.29 -22.96
C ASN A 146 -5.86 -9.11 -23.33
N ARG A 147 -5.51 -9.26 -24.62
CA ARG A 147 -4.34 -10.05 -25.03
C ARG A 147 -3.04 -9.50 -24.42
N LEU A 148 -2.89 -8.17 -24.38
CA LEU A 148 -1.71 -7.53 -23.80
C LEU A 148 -1.69 -7.71 -22.27
N GLN A 149 -2.84 -7.64 -21.62
CA GLN A 149 -2.96 -7.93 -20.20
C GLN A 149 -2.53 -9.36 -19.85
N GLN A 150 -3.02 -10.36 -20.59
CA GLN A 150 -2.65 -11.76 -20.43
C GLN A 150 -1.13 -11.97 -20.62
N GLU A 151 -0.57 -11.39 -21.67
CA GLU A 151 0.87 -11.43 -21.95
C GLU A 151 1.70 -10.84 -20.79
N ALA A 152 1.27 -9.69 -20.25
CA ALA A 152 1.96 -9.05 -19.12
C ALA A 152 1.91 -9.90 -17.85
N ILE A 153 0.78 -10.56 -17.56
CA ILE A 153 0.63 -11.47 -16.43
C ILE A 153 1.51 -12.72 -16.60
N GLY A 154 1.59 -13.27 -17.82
CA GLY A 154 2.51 -14.37 -18.13
C GLY A 154 3.96 -14.02 -17.80
N VAL A 155 4.42 -12.83 -18.21
CA VAL A 155 5.77 -12.34 -17.88
C VAL A 155 5.94 -12.09 -16.38
N LEU A 156 4.93 -11.52 -15.70
CA LEU A 156 4.96 -11.29 -14.26
C LEU A 156 5.12 -12.59 -13.47
N GLY A 157 4.40 -13.65 -13.85
CA GLY A 157 4.51 -14.95 -13.20
C GLY A 157 5.91 -15.57 -13.34
N VAL A 158 6.53 -15.46 -14.52
CA VAL A 158 7.94 -15.87 -14.72
C VAL A 158 8.88 -15.03 -13.85
N ASN A 159 8.70 -13.71 -13.83
CA ASN A 159 9.52 -12.81 -13.00
C ASN A 159 9.38 -13.15 -11.50
N MET A 160 8.17 -13.46 -11.04
CA MET A 160 7.86 -13.83 -9.67
C MET A 160 8.59 -15.11 -9.24
N ILE A 161 8.51 -16.17 -10.05
CA ILE A 161 9.23 -17.43 -9.78
C ILE A 161 10.74 -17.20 -9.79
N TYR A 162 11.24 -16.48 -10.79
CA TYR A 162 12.67 -16.16 -10.89
C TYR A 162 13.17 -15.38 -9.68
N ALA A 163 12.42 -14.36 -9.24
CA ALA A 163 12.80 -13.53 -8.10
C ALA A 163 12.88 -14.35 -6.81
N CYS A 164 11.95 -15.30 -6.60
CA CYS A 164 11.97 -16.20 -5.44
C CYS A 164 13.20 -17.12 -5.41
N PHE A 165 13.61 -17.67 -6.56
CA PHE A 165 14.73 -18.64 -6.58
C PHE A 165 16.11 -17.99 -6.78
N TYR A 166 16.20 -16.85 -7.46
CA TYR A 166 17.48 -16.24 -7.86
C TYR A 166 17.78 -14.90 -7.19
N HIS A 167 16.80 -14.28 -6.51
CA HIS A 167 16.96 -13.00 -5.80
C HIS A 167 16.45 -13.07 -4.35
N ASN A 168 16.44 -14.26 -3.74
CA ASN A 168 15.97 -14.46 -2.35
C ASN A 168 16.86 -13.83 -1.27
N ASP A 169 18.05 -13.37 -1.62
CA ASP A 169 19.01 -12.74 -0.71
C ASP A 169 18.92 -11.20 -0.70
N ASP A 170 18.26 -10.61 -1.70
CA ASP A 170 18.16 -9.15 -1.89
C ASP A 170 16.69 -8.74 -2.13
N PRO A 171 15.97 -8.29 -1.08
CA PRO A 171 14.55 -7.99 -1.17
C PRO A 171 14.26 -6.80 -2.09
N GLU A 172 15.17 -5.83 -2.20
CA GLU A 172 14.99 -4.69 -3.10
C GLU A 172 15.11 -5.14 -4.56
N LYS A 173 16.14 -5.91 -4.88
CA LYS A 173 16.33 -6.48 -6.23
C LYS A 173 15.19 -7.42 -6.61
N MET A 174 14.72 -8.24 -5.67
CA MET A 174 13.55 -9.10 -5.84
C MET A 174 12.35 -8.27 -6.33
N VAL A 175 11.98 -7.22 -5.58
CA VAL A 175 10.85 -6.33 -5.92
C VAL A 175 11.03 -5.67 -7.29
N ARG A 176 12.20 -5.09 -7.55
CA ARG A 176 12.49 -4.39 -8.81
C ARG A 176 12.40 -5.33 -10.02
N SER A 177 12.82 -6.57 -9.87
CA SER A 177 12.82 -7.56 -10.95
C SER A 177 11.43 -8.07 -11.35
N LEU A 178 10.40 -7.86 -10.51
CA LEU A 178 9.02 -8.30 -10.79
C LEU A 178 8.46 -7.67 -12.07
N VAL A 179 8.88 -6.44 -12.39
CA VAL A 179 8.41 -5.69 -13.56
C VAL A 179 9.41 -5.69 -14.73
N ASP A 180 10.43 -6.55 -14.70
CA ASP A 180 11.34 -6.71 -15.83
C ASP A 180 10.55 -7.03 -17.12
N ASN A 181 10.82 -6.27 -18.18
CA ASN A 181 10.16 -6.34 -19.50
C ASN A 181 8.66 -5.99 -19.52
N ILE A 182 8.05 -5.59 -18.40
CA ILE A 182 6.63 -5.20 -18.30
C ILE A 182 6.39 -3.94 -17.47
N LYS A 183 7.44 -3.14 -17.25
CA LYS A 183 7.33 -1.84 -16.59
C LYS A 183 6.25 -0.99 -17.27
N ASP A 184 5.45 -0.31 -16.46
CA ASP A 184 4.32 0.54 -16.86
C ASP A 184 3.12 -0.22 -17.51
N ARG A 185 3.19 -1.54 -17.68
CA ARG A 185 2.06 -2.39 -18.15
C ARG A 185 1.22 -2.95 -17.00
N VAL A 186 1.81 -3.03 -15.81
CA VAL A 186 1.18 -3.53 -14.59
C VAL A 186 1.52 -2.61 -13.41
N SER A 187 0.67 -2.62 -12.39
CA SER A 187 0.96 -2.03 -11.08
C SER A 187 0.79 -3.08 -9.99
N ILE A 188 1.82 -3.26 -9.17
CA ILE A 188 1.84 -4.23 -8.05
C ILE A 188 1.57 -3.43 -6.79
N ASP A 189 0.32 -3.45 -6.32
CA ASP A 189 -0.19 -2.64 -5.20
C ASP A 189 -0.22 -3.41 -3.87
N LEU A 190 0.14 -4.69 -3.88
CA LEU A 190 0.47 -5.47 -2.69
C LEU A 190 1.55 -6.51 -3.02
N LEU A 191 2.50 -6.67 -2.10
CA LEU A 191 3.43 -7.79 -2.06
C LEU A 191 3.60 -8.25 -0.60
N ARG A 192 3.56 -9.56 -0.40
CA ARG A 192 3.89 -10.23 0.86
C ARG A 192 4.80 -11.41 0.58
N ILE A 193 5.75 -11.61 1.48
CA ILE A 193 6.55 -12.83 1.52
C ILE A 193 6.57 -13.35 2.95
N ASN A 194 6.30 -14.64 3.11
CA ASN A 194 6.24 -15.34 4.38
C ASN A 194 7.03 -16.64 4.28
N GLY A 195 7.49 -17.13 5.43
CA GLY A 195 8.34 -18.32 5.53
C GLY A 195 9.68 -17.98 6.19
N ASP A 196 10.28 -18.98 6.81
CA ASP A 196 11.43 -18.78 7.70
C ASP A 196 12.69 -18.30 6.95
N ASP A 197 12.79 -18.61 5.65
CA ASP A 197 13.90 -18.17 4.81
C ASP A 197 13.94 -16.64 4.62
N PHE A 198 12.82 -15.94 4.88
CA PHE A 198 12.67 -14.49 4.66
C PHE A 198 12.53 -13.67 5.94
N ASN A 199 12.96 -14.21 7.09
CA ASN A 199 12.93 -13.50 8.38
C ASN A 199 14.15 -12.56 8.60
N TYR A 200 15.08 -12.46 7.64
CA TYR A 200 16.30 -11.66 7.75
C TYR A 200 16.12 -10.16 7.51
N PHE A 201 14.93 -9.72 7.07
CA PHE A 201 14.60 -8.31 6.85
C PHE A 201 13.17 -7.97 7.30
N ASP A 202 12.88 -6.67 7.49
CA ASP A 202 11.54 -6.22 7.85
C ASP A 202 10.61 -6.19 6.62
N LYS A 203 9.53 -6.97 6.66
CA LYS A 203 8.60 -7.15 5.52
C LYS A 203 7.94 -5.85 5.04
N ARG A 204 7.88 -4.81 5.88
CA ARG A 204 7.36 -3.48 5.46
C ARG A 204 8.25 -2.82 4.41
N LEU A 205 9.52 -3.22 4.31
CA LEU A 205 10.41 -2.75 3.24
C LEU A 205 9.90 -3.14 1.86
N LEU A 206 9.15 -4.23 1.72
CA LEU A 206 8.50 -4.57 0.46
C LEU A 206 7.51 -3.49 0.02
N SER A 207 6.69 -2.97 0.94
CA SER A 207 5.81 -1.83 0.67
C SER A 207 6.60 -0.59 0.28
N LEU A 208 7.73 -0.34 0.96
CA LEU A 208 8.63 0.77 0.63
C LEU A 208 9.17 0.65 -0.79
N TYR A 209 9.70 -0.51 -1.16
CA TYR A 209 10.26 -0.77 -2.48
C TYR A 209 9.22 -0.71 -3.59
N LEU A 210 7.99 -1.19 -3.35
CA LEU A 210 6.91 -1.07 -4.33
C LEU A 210 6.63 0.41 -4.68
N VAL A 211 6.59 1.29 -3.67
CA VAL A 211 6.28 2.71 -3.87
C VAL A 211 7.51 3.49 -4.37
N SER A 212 8.70 3.24 -3.81
CA SER A 212 9.94 3.94 -4.19
C SER A 212 10.39 3.61 -5.61
N HIS A 213 10.20 2.36 -6.06
CA HIS A 213 10.53 1.93 -7.42
C HIS A 213 9.39 2.11 -8.43
N LYS A 214 8.30 2.80 -8.05
CA LYS A 214 7.16 3.15 -8.92
C LYS A 214 6.40 1.94 -9.48
N LEU A 215 6.30 0.86 -8.70
CA LEU A 215 5.45 -0.29 -9.03
C LEU A 215 3.99 -0.03 -8.63
N THR A 216 3.75 0.83 -7.64
CA THR A 216 2.45 1.37 -7.25
C THR A 216 2.61 2.77 -6.67
N SER A 217 1.55 3.58 -6.73
CA SER A 217 1.54 4.88 -6.05
C SER A 217 1.27 4.77 -4.55
N VAL A 218 0.64 3.69 -4.11
CA VAL A 218 0.27 3.48 -2.72
C VAL A 218 0.43 2.02 -2.33
N ALA A 219 0.99 1.79 -1.14
CA ALA A 219 1.02 0.51 -0.44
C ALA A 219 0.54 0.71 1.00
N MET A 220 -0.07 -0.31 1.60
CA MET A 220 -0.71 -0.19 2.92
C MET A 220 -0.32 -1.35 3.82
N PHE A 221 -0.20 -1.09 5.13
CA PHE A 221 0.00 -2.13 6.14
C PHE A 221 -0.78 -1.83 7.42
N ASP A 222 -1.14 -2.90 8.13
CA ASP A 222 -1.92 -2.83 9.36
C ASP A 222 -1.06 -2.63 10.62
N VAL A 223 -1.72 -2.60 11.78
CA VAL A 223 -1.07 -2.47 13.10
C VAL A 223 -0.12 -3.64 13.42
N ASN A 224 -0.33 -4.79 12.79
CA ASN A 224 0.50 -5.99 12.91
C ASN A 224 1.66 -5.99 11.91
N ARG A 225 1.93 -4.85 11.23
CA ARG A 225 3.01 -4.69 10.25
C ARG A 225 2.82 -5.57 9.02
N THR A 226 1.60 -6.03 8.75
CA THR A 226 1.27 -6.90 7.62
C THR A 226 0.68 -6.07 6.49
N SER A 227 1.18 -6.26 5.27
CA SER A 227 0.63 -5.58 4.08
C SER A 227 -0.84 -5.94 3.89
N ILE A 228 -1.67 -4.96 3.57
CA ILE A 228 -3.10 -5.13 3.32
C ILE A 228 -3.49 -4.54 1.96
N HIS A 229 -4.37 -5.21 1.23
CA HIS A 229 -4.84 -4.71 -0.06
C HIS A 229 -6.09 -3.85 0.11
N ALA A 230 -6.09 -2.66 -0.49
CA ALA A 230 -7.18 -1.71 -0.43
C ALA A 230 -8.57 -2.29 -0.76
N SER A 231 -8.68 -3.21 -1.73
CA SER A 231 -10.00 -3.73 -2.15
C SER A 231 -10.65 -4.68 -1.14
N GLU A 232 -9.85 -5.27 -0.25
CA GLU A 232 -10.31 -6.17 0.80
C GLU A 232 -10.89 -5.40 1.99
N PHE A 233 -10.43 -4.17 2.24
CA PHE A 233 -10.82 -3.41 3.45
C PHE A 233 -11.47 -2.04 3.22
N LEU A 234 -11.46 -1.48 2.00
CA LEU A 234 -12.05 -0.14 1.72
C LEU A 234 -13.36 -0.18 0.94
N TYR A 235 -13.77 -1.36 0.47
CA TYR A 235 -14.94 -1.47 -0.39
C TYR A 235 -16.23 -1.13 0.36
N ARG A 236 -16.88 -0.01 -0.03
CA ARG A 236 -18.08 0.54 0.64
C ARG A 236 -17.86 0.83 2.12
N GLU A 237 -16.62 1.09 2.48
CA GLU A 237 -16.23 1.55 3.79
C GLU A 237 -16.06 3.06 3.79
N SER A 238 -16.07 3.68 4.96
CA SER A 238 -15.65 5.07 5.14
C SER A 238 -14.20 5.11 5.60
N LEU A 239 -13.45 6.09 5.10
CA LEU A 239 -12.02 6.21 5.36
C LEU A 239 -11.67 7.65 5.72
N MET A 240 -10.98 7.83 6.84
CA MET A 240 -10.25 9.05 7.14
C MET A 240 -8.74 8.82 6.94
N VAL A 241 -8.10 9.73 6.21
CA VAL A 241 -6.65 9.73 6.00
C VAL A 241 -6.04 10.97 6.63
N ILE A 242 -4.98 10.78 7.41
CA ILE A 242 -4.23 11.86 8.05
C ILE A 242 -2.79 11.82 7.53
N ARG A 243 -2.43 12.81 6.72
CA ARG A 243 -1.07 12.95 6.18
C ARG A 243 -0.17 13.59 7.21
N GLY A 244 1.01 13.02 7.43
CA GLY A 244 1.93 13.56 8.42
C GLY A 244 3.37 13.09 8.26
N ASN A 245 4.29 13.85 8.87
CA ASN A 245 5.71 13.47 8.92
C ASN A 245 5.94 12.35 9.96
N PHE A 246 5.20 12.38 11.07
CA PHE A 246 5.26 11.36 12.14
C PHE A 246 6.68 11.10 12.66
N ARG A 247 7.49 12.17 12.79
CA ARG A 247 8.93 12.09 13.11
C ARG A 247 9.34 13.01 14.29
N PRO A 248 9.10 12.60 15.55
CA PRO A 248 8.14 11.57 15.95
C PRO A 248 6.70 12.12 15.96
N PRO A 249 5.67 11.26 16.12
CA PRO A 249 4.34 11.73 16.53
C PRO A 249 4.42 12.43 17.89
N THR A 250 3.79 13.59 18.00
CA THR A 250 3.73 14.40 19.23
C THR A 250 2.34 14.34 19.88
N ILE A 251 2.18 14.96 21.04
CA ILE A 251 0.85 15.15 21.67
C ILE A 251 -0.12 15.93 20.75
N VAL A 252 0.39 16.87 19.94
CA VAL A 252 -0.42 17.57 18.93
C VAL A 252 -0.85 16.62 17.82
N THR A 253 0.02 15.68 17.44
CA THR A 253 -0.34 14.66 16.45
C THR A 253 -1.50 13.81 16.96
N LEU A 254 -1.51 13.41 18.24
CA LEU A 254 -2.64 12.70 18.83
C LEU A 254 -3.91 13.54 18.88
N ASP A 255 -3.81 14.81 19.30
CA ASP A 255 -4.98 15.69 19.35
C ASP A 255 -5.60 15.86 17.96
N VAL A 256 -4.79 16.04 16.91
CA VAL A 256 -5.25 16.07 15.50
C VAL A 256 -5.99 14.79 15.14
N ILE A 257 -5.42 13.62 15.44
CA ILE A 257 -6.01 12.32 15.09
C ILE A 257 -7.32 12.09 15.83
N GLU A 258 -7.31 12.23 17.15
CA GLU A 258 -8.46 11.92 18.00
C GLU A 258 -9.63 12.88 17.76
N SER A 259 -9.36 14.17 17.65
CA SER A 259 -10.39 15.19 17.43
C SER A 259 -11.09 15.05 16.08
N SER A 260 -10.31 14.95 15.00
CA SER A 260 -10.83 14.85 13.65
C SER A 260 -11.57 13.53 13.45
N TYR A 261 -11.04 12.42 13.98
CA TYR A 261 -11.68 11.13 13.86
C TYR A 261 -12.97 11.06 14.69
N ALA A 262 -13.00 11.59 15.92
CA ALA A 262 -14.22 11.66 16.72
C ALA A 262 -15.33 12.44 15.98
N GLN A 263 -14.99 13.57 15.36
CA GLN A 263 -15.94 14.34 14.56
C GLN A 263 -16.41 13.57 13.31
N PHE A 264 -15.50 12.87 12.62
CA PHE A 264 -15.84 12.01 11.48
C PHE A 264 -16.79 10.87 11.85
N LYS A 265 -16.60 10.24 13.01
CA LYS A 265 -17.52 9.22 13.54
C LYS A 265 -18.91 9.80 13.78
N GLU A 266 -18.99 10.94 14.48
CA GLU A 266 -20.26 11.61 14.78
C GLU A 266 -21.02 12.00 13.50
N GLU A 267 -20.31 12.49 12.47
CA GLU A 267 -20.92 12.95 11.22
C GLU A 267 -21.33 11.84 10.26
N SER A 268 -20.55 10.75 10.20
CA SER A 268 -20.83 9.63 9.29
C SER A 268 -22.04 8.80 9.74
N ALA A 269 -22.32 8.76 11.04
CA ALA A 269 -23.38 7.95 11.65
C ALA A 269 -23.32 6.46 11.23
N LEU A 270 -22.12 5.97 10.91
CA LEU A 270 -21.88 4.59 10.54
C LEU A 270 -21.43 3.77 11.75
N PRO A 271 -21.67 2.45 11.75
CA PRO A 271 -21.06 1.54 12.70
C PRO A 271 -19.53 1.64 12.72
N ASP A 272 -18.90 1.39 13.88
CA ASP A 272 -17.45 1.49 14.06
C ASP A 272 -16.66 0.54 13.14
N ASP A 273 -17.21 -0.64 12.82
CA ASP A 273 -16.61 -1.61 11.89
C ASP A 273 -16.63 -1.13 10.43
N LYS A 274 -17.36 -0.03 10.14
CA LYS A 274 -17.42 0.64 8.84
C LYS A 274 -16.54 1.89 8.72
N LEU A 275 -15.81 2.22 9.79
CA LEU A 275 -15.04 3.47 9.91
C LEU A 275 -13.54 3.17 10.01
N ASN A 276 -12.83 3.40 8.91
CA ASN A 276 -11.38 3.20 8.85
C ASN A 276 -10.63 4.53 9.05
N LEU A 277 -9.48 4.43 9.72
CA LEU A 277 -8.53 5.52 9.92
C LEU A 277 -7.14 5.05 9.48
N MET A 278 -6.45 5.87 8.68
CA MET A 278 -5.10 5.56 8.21
C MET A 278 -4.18 6.78 8.27
N MET A 279 -2.93 6.55 8.64
CA MET A 279 -1.88 7.56 8.65
C MET A 279 -1.10 7.49 7.34
N GLU A 280 -1.08 8.58 6.57
CA GLU A 280 -0.32 8.66 5.33
C GLU A 280 1.10 9.16 5.57
N LEU A 281 2.08 8.31 5.23
CA LEU A 281 3.48 8.64 5.06
C LEU A 281 3.76 8.83 3.56
N THR A 282 4.18 10.03 3.15
CA THR A 282 4.59 10.27 1.77
C THR A 282 6.09 10.01 1.60
N LEU A 283 6.51 9.55 0.43
CA LEU A 283 7.94 9.40 0.10
C LEU A 283 8.69 10.73 0.23
N ASP A 284 8.05 11.84 -0.10
CA ASP A 284 8.66 13.17 0.02
C ASP A 284 9.07 13.51 1.46
N TYR A 285 8.36 12.99 2.47
CA TYR A 285 8.77 13.13 3.87
C TYR A 285 9.85 12.15 4.32
N LEU A 286 10.10 11.08 3.56
CA LEU A 286 11.11 10.06 3.85
C LEU A 286 12.45 10.33 3.17
N LYS A 287 12.49 11.21 2.17
CA LYS A 287 13.72 11.67 1.54
C LYS A 287 14.57 12.47 2.52
N GLY A 288 15.84 12.10 2.62
CA GLY A 288 16.85 12.89 3.34
C GLY A 288 17.34 14.09 2.54
N GLU A 289 18.33 14.81 3.07
CA GLU A 289 18.97 15.96 2.41
C GLU A 289 19.57 15.61 1.03
N ASN A 290 19.90 14.33 0.81
CA ASN A 290 20.48 13.82 -0.44
C ASN A 290 19.42 13.26 -1.43
N GLU A 291 18.13 13.49 -1.21
CA GLU A 291 17.00 12.88 -1.96
C GLU A 291 16.91 11.34 -1.85
N GLU A 292 17.79 10.71 -1.09
CA GLU A 292 17.75 9.27 -0.80
C GLU A 292 16.73 8.94 0.29
N ILE A 293 16.00 7.84 0.11
CA ILE A 293 15.03 7.33 1.08
C ILE A 293 15.78 6.60 2.17
N ASN A 294 15.56 6.98 3.42
CA ASN A 294 16.14 6.30 4.57
C ASN A 294 15.20 5.19 5.07
N GLU A 295 15.54 3.94 4.78
CA GLU A 295 14.76 2.75 5.18
C GLU A 295 14.57 2.66 6.69
N ASN A 296 15.62 2.90 7.47
CA ASN A 296 15.53 2.89 8.91
C ASN A 296 14.57 3.98 9.41
N ASP A 297 14.63 5.20 8.88
CA ASP A 297 13.72 6.27 9.24
C ASP A 297 12.25 5.91 8.92
N PHE A 298 11.99 5.26 7.79
CA PHE A 298 10.67 4.70 7.46
C PHE A 298 10.20 3.66 8.49
N LEU A 299 11.04 2.67 8.82
CA LEU A 299 10.70 1.63 9.79
C LEU A 299 10.46 2.20 11.19
N GLN A 300 11.25 3.20 11.60
CA GLN A 300 11.07 3.87 12.89
C GLN A 300 9.72 4.60 12.95
N ARG A 301 9.34 5.37 11.93
CA ARG A 301 8.02 6.02 11.86
C ARG A 301 6.88 5.01 11.84
N GLY A 302 7.02 3.93 11.07
CA GLY A 302 6.07 2.83 11.05
C GLY A 302 5.91 2.17 12.43
N ASP A 303 7.00 1.96 13.17
CA ASP A 303 6.97 1.43 14.54
C ASP A 303 6.18 2.34 15.48
N MET A 304 6.35 3.66 15.40
CA MET A 304 5.61 4.62 16.21
C MET A 304 4.10 4.57 15.91
N LEU A 305 3.74 4.54 14.62
CA LEU A 305 2.34 4.51 14.20
C LEU A 305 1.64 3.20 14.61
N CYS A 306 2.32 2.06 14.41
CA CYS A 306 1.80 0.76 14.86
C CYS A 306 1.68 0.69 16.39
N ALA A 307 2.63 1.26 17.14
CA ALA A 307 2.58 1.33 18.62
C ALA A 307 1.41 2.18 19.13
N LEU A 308 0.96 3.17 18.36
CA LEU A 308 -0.25 3.94 18.63
C LEU A 308 -1.54 3.27 18.14
N GLY A 309 -1.45 2.09 17.52
CA GLY A 309 -2.61 1.34 17.01
C GLY A 309 -3.14 1.84 15.67
N TYR A 310 -2.33 2.55 14.88
CA TYR A 310 -2.74 3.07 13.58
C TYR A 310 -2.25 2.23 12.40
N LYS A 311 -3.13 2.05 11.40
CA LYS A 311 -2.78 1.51 10.08
C LYS A 311 -2.03 2.58 9.28
N VAL A 312 -1.14 2.17 8.40
CA VAL A 312 -0.28 3.07 7.63
C VAL A 312 -0.55 2.93 6.14
N LEU A 313 -0.60 4.08 5.48
CA LEU A 313 -0.66 4.24 4.03
C LEU A 313 0.66 4.88 3.60
N LEU A 314 1.48 4.17 2.84
CA LEU A 314 2.69 4.71 2.22
C LEU A 314 2.38 5.15 0.79
N SER A 315 2.70 6.38 0.43
CA SER A 315 2.39 6.90 -0.91
C SER A 315 3.53 7.68 -1.56
N ASP A 316 3.53 7.74 -2.88
CA ASP A 316 4.32 8.70 -3.67
C ASP A 316 3.47 9.90 -4.14
N CYS A 317 2.29 10.08 -3.55
CA CYS A 317 1.32 11.10 -3.92
C CYS A 317 1.78 12.48 -3.45
N ALA A 318 2.35 13.26 -4.38
CA ALA A 318 2.87 14.62 -4.12
C ALA A 318 1.82 15.59 -3.55
N ASN A 319 0.53 15.32 -3.81
CA ASN A 319 -0.58 16.13 -3.32
C ASN A 319 -1.80 15.25 -2.96
N HIS A 320 -2.83 15.88 -2.38
CA HIS A 320 -4.06 15.21 -1.98
C HIS A 320 -4.89 14.72 -3.18
N GLU A 321 -4.82 15.39 -4.35
CA GLU A 321 -5.54 14.98 -5.57
C GLU A 321 -5.07 13.62 -6.09
N MET A 322 -3.75 13.38 -6.11
CA MET A 322 -3.19 12.10 -6.52
C MET A 322 -3.69 10.97 -5.62
N LEU A 323 -3.74 11.21 -4.30
CA LEU A 323 -4.26 10.23 -3.35
C LEU A 323 -5.76 9.99 -3.57
N ILE A 324 -6.55 11.05 -3.72
CA ILE A 324 -7.99 10.96 -4.02
C ILE A 324 -8.23 10.14 -5.29
N ASN A 325 -7.49 10.44 -6.36
CA ASN A 325 -7.58 9.73 -7.63
C ASN A 325 -7.24 8.25 -7.48
N TYR A 326 -6.18 7.91 -6.73
CA TYR A 326 -5.86 6.52 -6.42
C TYR A 326 -6.98 5.83 -5.64
N LEU A 327 -7.52 6.48 -4.61
CA LEU A 327 -8.55 5.93 -3.73
C LEU A 327 -9.92 5.79 -4.41
N SER A 328 -10.18 6.55 -5.48
CA SER A 328 -11.43 6.52 -6.24
C SER A 328 -11.76 5.14 -6.84
N ASP A 329 -10.74 4.32 -7.10
CA ASP A 329 -10.89 2.96 -7.63
C ASP A 329 -11.60 2.00 -6.63
N TYR A 330 -11.63 2.31 -5.33
CA TYR A 330 -12.08 1.37 -4.28
C TYR A 330 -13.51 1.58 -3.79
N LYS A 331 -14.27 2.52 -4.37
CA LYS A 331 -15.67 2.81 -4.01
C LYS A 331 -15.87 3.09 -2.51
N ILE A 332 -15.00 3.93 -1.95
CA ILE A 332 -15.11 4.46 -0.59
C ILE A 332 -16.38 5.31 -0.51
N SER A 333 -17.19 5.10 0.52
CA SER A 333 -18.47 5.79 0.70
C SER A 333 -18.29 7.23 1.18
N ASN A 334 -17.44 7.45 2.17
CA ASN A 334 -17.07 8.78 2.68
C ASN A 334 -15.56 8.84 2.85
N LEU A 335 -14.89 9.80 2.18
CA LEU A 335 -13.47 10.04 2.33
C LEU A 335 -13.25 11.33 3.12
N GLY A 336 -12.65 11.21 4.31
CA GLY A 336 -12.17 12.33 5.11
C GLY A 336 -10.67 12.52 4.92
N LEU A 337 -10.22 13.73 4.64
CA LEU A 337 -8.80 14.11 4.67
C LEU A 337 -8.58 15.12 5.78
N VAL A 338 -7.53 14.94 6.58
CA VAL A 338 -7.18 15.90 7.64
C VAL A 338 -6.00 16.76 7.20
N ILE A 339 -6.18 18.08 7.24
CA ILE A 339 -5.21 19.08 6.79
C ILE A 339 -5.10 20.19 7.85
N GLY A 340 -3.91 20.73 8.10
CA GLY A 340 -3.76 21.90 8.99
C GLY A 340 -4.17 23.22 8.31
N SER A 341 -4.67 24.20 9.06
CA SER A 341 -5.05 25.52 8.52
C SER A 341 -3.96 26.17 7.65
N HIS A 342 -2.69 26.11 8.07
CA HIS A 342 -1.57 26.66 7.27
C HIS A 342 -1.41 25.97 5.90
N GLU A 343 -1.56 24.65 5.86
CA GLU A 343 -1.46 23.88 4.62
C GLU A 343 -2.64 24.16 3.69
N LEU A 344 -3.86 24.21 4.22
CA LEU A 344 -5.05 24.55 3.44
C LEU A 344 -4.93 25.96 2.83
N LYS A 345 -4.49 26.95 3.62
CA LYS A 345 -4.26 28.33 3.13
C LYS A 345 -3.32 28.35 1.95
N LYS A 346 -2.23 27.57 2.03
CA LYS A 346 -1.26 27.43 0.95
C LYS A 346 -1.89 26.79 -0.29
N ILE A 347 -2.57 25.64 -0.14
CA ILE A 347 -3.23 24.94 -1.26
C ILE A 347 -4.19 25.87 -2.00
N ILE A 348 -5.03 26.60 -1.26
CA ILE A 348 -6.00 27.54 -1.80
C ILE A 348 -5.31 28.67 -2.57
N THR A 349 -4.26 29.26 -1.99
CA THR A 349 -3.51 30.37 -2.59
C THR A 349 -2.77 29.93 -3.87
N ASP A 350 -2.13 28.77 -3.82
CA ASP A 350 -1.40 28.21 -4.97
C ASP A 350 -2.36 27.89 -6.12
N LYS A 351 -3.48 27.21 -5.83
CA LYS A 351 -4.51 26.92 -6.84
C LYS A 351 -5.10 28.18 -7.44
N PHE A 352 -5.40 29.19 -6.62
CA PHE A 352 -5.91 30.47 -7.11
C PHE A 352 -4.92 31.13 -8.07
N THR A 353 -3.66 31.21 -7.68
CA THR A 353 -2.61 31.90 -8.45
C THR A 353 -2.31 31.18 -9.77
N GLN A 354 -2.33 29.85 -9.79
CA GLN A 354 -2.03 29.05 -10.99
C GLN A 354 -3.18 28.94 -12.00
N ASN A 355 -4.42 29.25 -11.61
CA ASN A 355 -5.63 29.05 -12.42
C ASN A 355 -6.44 30.34 -12.63
N GLN A 356 -5.77 31.50 -12.64
CA GLN A 356 -6.40 32.80 -12.89
C GLN A 356 -6.91 32.97 -14.34
N ASP A 357 -6.61 32.02 -15.22
CA ASP A 357 -7.05 31.96 -16.61
C ASP A 357 -8.49 31.43 -16.80
N GLY A 358 -9.24 31.29 -15.70
CA GLY A 358 -10.66 30.86 -15.71
C GLY A 358 -10.86 29.38 -15.40
N ARG A 359 -9.81 28.61 -15.11
CA ARG A 359 -9.89 27.17 -14.77
C ARG A 359 -10.08 26.87 -13.28
N LEU A 360 -10.32 27.92 -12.49
CA LEU A 360 -10.41 27.87 -11.03
C LEU A 360 -11.44 26.85 -10.50
N LEU A 361 -12.64 26.80 -11.08
CA LEU A 361 -13.69 25.85 -10.64
C LEU A 361 -13.30 24.40 -10.90
N VAL A 362 -12.59 24.12 -12.01
CA VAL A 362 -12.08 22.78 -12.31
C VAL A 362 -11.03 22.39 -11.27
N ALA A 363 -10.06 23.27 -11.03
CA ALA A 363 -8.98 23.03 -10.08
C ALA A 363 -9.48 22.78 -8.65
N PHE A 364 -10.53 23.47 -8.20
CA PHE A 364 -11.12 23.22 -6.88
C PHE A 364 -12.02 21.98 -6.87
N GLY A 365 -12.76 21.70 -7.96
CA GLY A 365 -13.63 20.53 -8.06
C GLY A 365 -12.91 19.17 -7.96
N GLU A 366 -11.63 19.12 -8.30
CA GLU A 366 -10.78 17.92 -8.16
C GLU A 366 -10.50 17.55 -6.69
N LEU A 367 -10.41 18.53 -5.79
CA LEU A 367 -10.18 18.33 -4.35
C LEU A 367 -11.49 18.21 -3.56
N PHE A 368 -12.50 18.98 -3.96
CA PHE A 368 -13.75 19.16 -3.22
C PHE A 368 -14.92 18.53 -4.00
N SER A 369 -14.92 17.20 -4.14
CA SER A 369 -16.07 16.46 -4.67
C SER A 369 -17.10 16.16 -3.56
N GLN A 370 -18.31 15.71 -3.90
CA GLN A 370 -19.39 15.50 -2.92
C GLN A 370 -19.11 14.41 -1.88
N ASN A 371 -18.27 13.42 -2.20
CA ASN A 371 -17.92 12.30 -1.32
C ASN A 371 -16.63 12.53 -0.51
N ILE A 372 -16.05 13.73 -0.61
CA ILE A 372 -14.79 14.10 0.05
C ILE A 372 -15.06 15.24 1.02
N LYS A 373 -14.54 15.11 2.23
CA LYS A 373 -14.54 16.16 3.25
C LYS A 373 -13.12 16.42 3.71
N ILE A 374 -12.74 17.70 3.75
CA ILE A 374 -11.47 18.14 4.32
C ILE A 374 -11.72 18.66 5.73
N TYR A 375 -11.21 17.94 6.72
CA TYR A 375 -11.21 18.32 8.12
C TYR A 375 -9.99 19.19 8.39
N VAL A 376 -10.25 20.44 8.80
CA VAL A 376 -9.21 21.46 8.95
C VAL A 376 -8.87 21.64 10.41
N TYR A 377 -7.68 21.19 10.77
CA TYR A 377 -7.17 21.34 12.13
C TYR A 377 -6.60 22.76 12.34
N PRO A 378 -6.99 23.46 13.43
CA PRO A 378 -6.54 24.83 13.70
C PRO A 378 -5.02 24.94 13.85
N ALA A 379 -4.47 26.09 13.48
CA ALA A 379 -3.05 26.38 13.64
C ALA A 379 -2.84 27.68 14.43
N LEU A 380 -1.81 27.71 15.26
CA LEU A 380 -1.37 28.94 15.91
C LEU A 380 -0.59 29.79 14.89
N ASP A 381 -0.86 31.09 14.85
CA ASP A 381 -0.01 32.07 14.18
C ASP A 381 1.01 32.59 15.20
N ASP A 382 2.28 32.21 15.05
CA ASP A 382 3.36 32.62 15.96
C ASP A 382 3.61 34.14 15.96
N THR A 383 3.18 34.84 14.92
CA THR A 383 3.39 36.30 14.77
C THR A 383 2.33 37.09 15.53
N THR A 384 1.07 36.67 15.43
CA THR A 384 -0.07 37.39 16.05
C THR A 384 -0.51 36.78 17.38
N GLY A 385 -0.16 35.50 17.62
CA GLY A 385 -0.69 34.70 18.73
C GLY A 385 -2.13 34.25 18.53
N GLU A 386 -2.73 34.54 17.38
CA GLU A 386 -4.11 34.18 17.06
C GLU A 386 -4.21 32.75 16.51
N ILE A 387 -5.36 32.12 16.71
CA ILE A 387 -5.63 30.78 16.17
C ILE A 387 -6.34 30.91 14.82
N MET A 388 -5.70 30.40 13.78
CA MET A 388 -6.27 30.28 12.44
C MET A 388 -7.08 28.99 12.32
N THR A 389 -8.37 29.15 11.99
CA THR A 389 -9.34 28.08 11.72
C THR A 389 -9.78 28.15 10.26
N ALA A 390 -10.51 27.14 9.77
CA ALA A 390 -11.11 27.21 8.44
C ALA A 390 -12.08 28.40 8.29
N GLU A 391 -12.73 28.83 9.36
CA GLU A 391 -13.78 29.86 9.32
C GLU A 391 -13.19 31.29 9.29
N ASN A 392 -12.05 31.52 9.93
CA ASN A 392 -11.44 32.85 10.03
C ASN A 392 -10.24 33.06 9.09
N MET A 393 -9.85 32.04 8.34
CA MET A 393 -8.73 32.11 7.40
C MET A 393 -8.98 33.15 6.30
N SER A 394 -7.98 34.01 6.08
CA SER A 394 -7.98 34.93 4.94
C SER A 394 -7.74 34.18 3.62
N VAL A 395 -8.69 34.27 2.68
CA VAL A 395 -8.57 33.73 1.32
C VAL A 395 -8.55 34.85 0.28
N PRO A 396 -7.96 34.66 -0.91
CA PRO A 396 -8.00 35.66 -1.99
C PRO A 396 -9.43 36.11 -2.34
N GLU A 397 -9.64 37.42 -2.54
CA GLU A 397 -10.97 38.00 -2.77
C GLU A 397 -11.72 37.34 -3.95
N GLY A 398 -11.01 36.95 -5.00
CA GLY A 398 -11.59 36.30 -6.18
C GLY A 398 -12.23 34.93 -5.94
N ILE A 399 -11.96 34.28 -4.81
CA ILE A 399 -12.53 32.97 -4.43
C ILE A 399 -13.36 33.01 -3.16
N LYS A 400 -13.55 34.18 -2.55
CA LYS A 400 -14.23 34.30 -1.25
C LYS A 400 -15.58 33.58 -1.21
N PHE A 401 -16.42 33.78 -2.23
CA PHE A 401 -17.73 33.13 -2.31
C PHE A 401 -17.65 31.63 -2.61
N LEU A 402 -16.65 31.19 -3.38
CA LEU A 402 -16.41 29.77 -3.61
C LEU A 402 -16.00 29.08 -2.30
N TYR A 403 -15.07 29.68 -1.57
CA TYR A 403 -14.64 29.17 -0.27
C TYR A 403 -15.79 29.12 0.75
N GLN A 404 -16.62 30.17 0.82
CA GLN A 404 -17.82 30.17 1.64
C GLN A 404 -18.77 29.03 1.25
N TYR A 405 -18.98 28.80 -0.05
CA TYR A 405 -19.78 27.67 -0.52
C TYR A 405 -19.20 26.31 -0.08
N LEU A 406 -17.88 26.13 -0.13
CA LEU A 406 -17.21 24.89 0.32
C LEU A 406 -17.39 24.65 1.82
N LEU A 407 -17.43 25.72 2.63
CA LEU A 407 -17.76 25.64 4.06
C LEU A 407 -19.23 25.29 4.27
N ASP A 408 -20.15 26.02 3.63
CA ASP A 408 -21.59 25.85 3.80
C ASP A 408 -22.07 24.47 3.33
N SER A 409 -21.44 23.94 2.28
CA SER A 409 -21.70 22.59 1.75
C SER A 409 -20.99 21.47 2.53
N LYS A 410 -20.23 21.80 3.58
CA LYS A 410 -19.47 20.88 4.43
C LYS A 410 -18.41 20.06 3.68
N GLN A 411 -17.86 20.61 2.60
CA GLN A 411 -16.69 20.03 1.92
C GLN A 411 -15.40 20.44 2.62
N ILE A 412 -15.37 21.63 3.21
CA ILE A 412 -14.36 22.07 4.17
C ILE A 412 -15.06 22.13 5.53
N VAL A 413 -14.52 21.41 6.50
CA VAL A 413 -15.10 21.30 7.84
C VAL A 413 -14.05 21.64 8.88
N PRO A 414 -14.24 22.67 9.72
CA PRO A 414 -13.34 22.94 10.83
C PRO A 414 -13.38 21.79 11.85
N VAL A 415 -12.23 21.44 12.41
CA VAL A 415 -12.16 20.57 13.59
C VAL A 415 -12.45 21.42 14.83
N HIS A 416 -13.55 21.11 15.53
CA HIS A 416 -14.06 21.97 16.61
C HIS A 416 -13.45 21.67 17.98
N ARG A 417 -13.15 20.40 18.26
CA ARG A 417 -12.57 19.96 19.54
C ARG A 417 -11.05 19.91 19.38
N PHE A 418 -10.31 20.84 19.95
CA PHE A 418 -8.84 20.82 19.88
C PHE A 418 -8.24 21.48 21.13
N ASN A 419 -7.04 21.06 21.49
CA ASN A 419 -6.33 21.60 22.63
C ASN A 419 -5.43 22.79 22.21
N LYS A 420 -5.85 23.99 22.61
CA LYS A 420 -5.14 25.25 22.31
C LYS A 420 -3.78 25.34 23.01
N ASP A 421 -3.67 24.74 24.19
CA ASP A 421 -2.49 24.87 25.04
C ASP A 421 -1.29 24.12 24.46
N ILE A 422 -1.50 23.20 23.52
CA ILE A 422 -0.42 22.39 22.92
C ILE A 422 -0.07 22.82 21.49
N LEU A 423 -0.77 23.78 20.89
CA LEU A 423 -0.55 24.18 19.48
C LEU A 423 0.86 24.73 19.22
N HIS A 424 1.56 25.18 20.27
CA HIS A 424 2.95 25.65 20.21
C HIS A 424 3.99 24.51 20.11
N VAL A 425 3.58 23.25 20.18
CA VAL A 425 4.46 22.08 20.14
C VAL A 425 4.72 21.67 18.69
N TYR A 426 5.93 21.92 18.22
CA TYR A 426 6.36 21.63 16.85
C TYR A 426 7.18 20.34 16.76
N PRO A 427 6.81 19.36 15.89
CA PRO A 427 7.55 18.10 15.76
C PRO A 427 9.04 18.27 15.44
N GLN A 428 9.42 19.30 14.67
CA GLN A 428 10.82 19.58 14.33
C GLN A 428 11.64 19.96 15.57
N THR A 429 11.05 20.73 16.49
CA THR A 429 11.69 21.11 17.76
C THR A 429 11.86 19.89 18.65
N VAL A 430 10.82 19.07 18.78
CA VAL A 430 10.87 17.82 19.57
C VAL A 430 11.94 16.88 19.02
N LEU A 431 12.00 16.70 17.69
CA LEU A 431 13.02 15.88 17.04
C LEU A 431 14.45 16.38 17.33
N LYS A 432 14.65 17.71 17.30
CA LYS A 432 15.95 18.29 17.64
C LYS A 432 16.32 18.02 19.09
N ASP A 433 15.39 18.19 20.01
CA ASP A 433 15.62 17.97 21.44
C ASP A 433 15.93 16.49 21.76
N ILE A 434 15.31 15.55 21.04
CA ILE A 434 15.63 14.11 21.11
C ILE A 434 17.08 13.85 20.66
N LYS A 435 17.49 14.39 19.50
CA LYS A 435 18.84 14.21 18.95
C LYS A 435 19.92 14.83 19.85
N ASP A 436 19.61 15.99 20.44
CA ASP A 436 20.50 16.72 21.33
C ASP A 436 20.52 16.12 22.76
N ASN A 437 19.76 15.06 23.04
CA ASN A 437 19.55 14.46 24.36
C ASN A 437 19.17 15.49 25.44
N LYS A 438 18.37 16.50 25.07
CA LYS A 438 17.83 17.46 26.04
C LYS A 438 16.81 16.79 26.94
N VAL A 439 16.63 17.32 28.14
CA VAL A 439 15.60 16.88 29.07
C VAL A 439 14.29 17.64 28.79
N GLY A 440 13.15 16.95 28.87
CA GLY A 440 11.82 17.57 28.83
C GLY A 440 11.06 17.38 27.53
N TRP A 441 11.65 16.77 26.49
CA TRP A 441 10.90 16.43 25.29
C TRP A 441 9.84 15.35 25.55
N GLU A 442 10.00 14.58 26.64
CA GLU A 442 9.09 13.52 27.03
C GLU A 442 7.66 14.01 27.29
N SER A 443 7.47 15.26 27.70
CA SER A 443 6.12 15.82 27.90
C SER A 443 5.42 16.22 26.59
N TYR A 444 6.14 16.22 25.47
CA TYR A 444 5.61 16.60 24.15
C TYR A 444 5.33 15.41 23.23
N VAL A 445 5.58 14.20 23.72
CA VAL A 445 5.39 12.94 22.99
C VAL A 445 4.46 12.04 23.82
N PRO A 446 3.61 11.21 23.19
CA PRO A 446 2.78 10.27 23.93
C PRO A 446 3.61 9.35 24.83
N GLU A 447 3.13 9.05 26.04
CA GLU A 447 3.90 8.29 27.03
C GLU A 447 4.35 6.92 26.51
N SER A 448 3.48 6.21 25.78
CA SER A 448 3.79 4.94 25.13
C SER A 448 4.96 5.03 24.14
N LEU A 449 5.13 6.19 23.51
CA LEU A 449 6.16 6.46 22.52
C LEU A 449 7.48 6.91 23.17
N VAL A 450 7.46 7.54 24.35
CA VAL A 450 8.67 7.90 25.09
C VAL A 450 9.50 6.67 25.42
N SER A 451 8.86 5.64 25.97
CA SER A 451 9.54 4.37 26.29
C SER A 451 10.12 3.72 25.04
N LEU A 452 9.36 3.70 23.93
CA LEU A 452 9.80 3.12 22.67
C LEU A 452 11.01 3.85 22.08
N ILE A 453 11.02 5.19 22.10
CA ILE A 453 12.14 6.01 21.62
C ILE A 453 13.41 5.72 22.42
N LYS A 454 13.30 5.65 23.76
CA LYS A 454 14.44 5.41 24.66
C LYS A 454 14.99 3.98 24.53
N GLU A 455 14.11 2.98 24.55
CA GLU A 455 14.50 1.56 24.49
C GLU A 455 15.17 1.21 23.16
N LYS A 456 14.59 1.66 22.04
CA LYS A 456 15.09 1.34 20.70
C LYS A 456 16.04 2.39 20.12
N ARG A 457 16.38 3.43 20.87
CA ARG A 457 17.26 4.55 20.43
C ARG A 457 16.79 5.16 19.10
N LEU A 458 15.49 5.39 19.00
CA LEU A 458 14.88 5.91 17.77
C LEU A 458 15.25 7.38 17.55
N PHE A 459 15.17 7.82 16.29
CA PHE A 459 15.37 9.21 15.87
C PHE A 459 16.71 9.86 16.29
N GLY A 460 17.73 9.04 16.56
CA GLY A 460 19.06 9.50 16.97
C GLY A 460 19.21 9.78 18.47
N PHE A 461 18.29 9.28 19.30
CA PHE A 461 18.45 9.31 20.75
C PHE A 461 19.67 8.46 21.17
N ASN A 462 20.69 9.09 21.74
CA ASN A 462 21.94 8.40 22.07
C ASN A 462 22.01 7.93 23.53
N GLY A 463 21.10 8.41 24.38
CA GLY A 463 21.16 8.16 25.82
C GLY A 463 22.37 8.86 26.45
N ASN A 464 22.23 9.25 27.72
CA ASN A 464 23.38 9.57 28.56
C ASN A 464 23.65 8.40 29.51
#